data_AF-T0J522-F1
#
_entry.id   AF-T0J522-F1
#
_cell.length_a   1.000
_cell.length_b   1.000
_cell.length_c   1.000
_cell.angle_alpha   90.00
_cell.angle_beta   90.00
_cell.angle_gamma   90.00
#
_symmetry.space_group_name_H-M   'P 1'
#
loop_
_entity.id
_entity.type
_entity.pdbx_description
1 polymer ?
#
loop_
_entity_poly.entity_id
_entity_poly.type
_entity_poly.pdbx_seq_one_letter_code
_entity_poly.pdbx_strand_id
1 'polypeptide(L)' 'MENSHISALSAKHAGLDARIKAETSRPMPDTTLVASLKKQKLRLKEEMAAQH' A
#
# COMPACT_ATOMS: atom_id res chain seq x y z
N MET A 1 9.26 -21.50 -4.67
CA MET A 1 8.99 -20.25 -5.41
C MET A 1 7.85 -19.42 -4.80
N GLU A 2 7.19 -19.89 -3.74
CA GLU A 2 6.09 -19.19 -3.04
C GLU A 2 6.50 -17.84 -2.41
N ASN A 3 7.76 -17.75 -1.98
CA ASN A 3 8.31 -16.55 -1.35
C ASN A 3 8.37 -15.32 -2.28
N SER A 4 8.37 -15.53 -3.59
CA SER A 4 8.41 -14.44 -4.58
C SER A 4 7.09 -13.68 -4.68
N HIS A 5 5.95 -14.35 -4.46
CA HIS A 5 4.64 -13.72 -4.52
C HIS A 5 4.41 -12.77 -3.32
N ILE A 6 4.70 -13.26 -2.11
CA ILE A 6 4.64 -12.46 -0.88
C ILE A 6 5.64 -11.28 -0.94
N SER A 7 6.86 -11.51 -1.45
CA SER A 7 7.85 -10.43 -1.63
C SER A 7 7.35 -9.35 -2.58
N ALA A 8 6.68 -9.72 -3.68
CA ALA A 8 6.11 -8.76 -4.62
C ALA A 8 4.93 -7.98 -4.01
N LEU A 9 4.06 -8.63 -3.24
CA LEU A 9 2.96 -7.97 -2.53
C LEU A 9 3.48 -7.01 -1.46
N SER A 10 4.50 -7.41 -0.70
CA SER A 10 5.18 -6.58 0.30
C SER A 10 5.84 -5.35 -0.34
N ALA A 11 6.52 -5.51 -1.48
CA ALA A 11 7.11 -4.40 -2.23
C ALA A 11 6.04 -3.40 -2.71
N LYS A 12 4.90 -3.90 -3.22
CA LYS A 12 3.75 -3.04 -3.59
C LYS A 12 3.18 -2.30 -2.39
N HIS A 13 3.02 -2.99 -1.25
CA HIS A 13 2.54 -2.40 -0.01
C HIS A 13 3.46 -1.27 0.47
N ALA A 14 4.78 -1.50 0.48
CA ALA A 14 5.77 -0.49 0.84
C ALA A 14 5.73 0.73 -0.11
N GLY A 15 5.52 0.51 -1.41
CA GLY A 15 5.37 1.59 -2.39
C GLY A 15 4.13 2.45 -2.15
N LEU A 16 2.99 1.84 -1.79
CA LEU A 16 1.79 2.58 -1.43
C LEU A 16 1.98 3.40 -0.14
N ASP A 17 2.69 2.86 0.84
CA ASP A 17 3.01 3.58 2.07
C ASP A 17 3.88 4.81 1.83
N ALA A 18 4.90 4.68 0.98
CA ALA A 18 5.73 5.81 0.58
C ALA A 18 4.90 6.91 -0.10
N ARG A 19 3.96 6.52 -0.99
CA ARG A 19 3.06 7.46 -1.69
C ARG A 19 2.09 8.16 -0.73
N ILE A 20 1.52 7.41 0.23
CA ILE A 20 0.65 7.99 1.27
C ILE A 20 1.45 9.00 2.08
N LYS A 21 2.64 8.62 2.55
CA LYS A 21 3.50 9.50 3.36
C LYS A 21 3.87 10.77 2.61
N ALA A 22 4.30 10.64 1.36
CA ALA A 22 4.62 11.76 0.49
C ALA A 22 3.42 12.71 0.34
N GLU A 23 2.24 12.19 0.01
CA GLU A 23 1.04 13.02 -0.16
C GLU A 23 0.60 13.68 1.15
N THR A 24 0.63 12.97 2.28
CA THR A 24 0.27 13.53 3.59
C THR A 24 1.28 14.57 4.11
N SER A 25 2.52 14.56 3.62
CA SER A 25 3.53 15.56 3.98
C SER A 25 3.39 16.87 3.20
N ARG A 26 2.52 16.92 2.18
CA ARG A 26 2.30 18.13 1.39
C ARG A 26 1.51 19.16 2.22
N PRO A 27 1.79 20.47 2.06
CA PRO A 27 1.04 21.52 2.76
C PRO A 27 -0.47 21.50 2.48
N MET A 28 -0.88 21.02 1.31
CA MET A 28 -2.26 20.79 0.93
C MET A 28 -2.38 19.35 0.40
N PRO A 29 -2.65 18.37 1.28
CA PRO A 29 -2.74 16.97 0.89
C PRO A 29 -4.05 16.70 0.14
N ASP A 30 -3.98 15.93 -0.95
CA ASP A 30 -5.18 15.37 -1.59
C ASP A 30 -5.72 14.21 -0.73
N THR A 31 -6.74 14.53 0.07
CA THR A 31 -7.38 13.57 0.97
C THR A 31 -8.09 12.44 0.22
N THR A 32 -8.57 12.69 -1.00
CA THR A 32 -9.23 11.67 -1.84
C THR A 32 -8.23 10.67 -2.39
N LEU A 33 -7.06 11.16 -2.81
CA LEU A 33 -5.94 10.33 -3.22
C LEU A 33 -5.40 9.51 -2.05
N VAL A 34 -5.18 10.14 -0.88
CA VAL A 34 -4.72 9.44 0.33
C VAL A 34 -5.70 8.35 0.75
N ALA A 35 -7.02 8.61 0.73
CA ALA A 35 -8.03 7.61 1.06
C ALA A 35 -8.02 6.44 0.07
N SER A 36 -7.85 6.72 -1.21
CA SER A 36 -7.76 5.71 -2.28
C SER A 36 -6.51 4.82 -2.11
N LEU A 37 -5.36 5.44 -1.84
CA LEU A 37 -4.10 4.73 -1.58
C LEU A 37 -4.19 3.85 -0.32
N LYS A 38 -4.80 4.35 0.77
CA LYS A 38 -5.04 3.58 1.99
C LYS A 38 -5.95 2.37 1.75
N LYS A 39 -7.00 2.51 0.93
CA LYS A 39 -7.85 1.37 0.53
C LYS A 39 -7.07 0.32 -0.27
N GLN A 40 -6.23 0.75 -1.21
CA GLN A 40 -5.37 -0.17 -1.96
C GLN A 40 -4.38 -0.90 -1.05
N LYS A 41 -3.78 -0.19 -0.08
CA LYS A 41 -2.88 -0.77 0.92
C LYS A 41 -3.60 -1.82 1.78
N LEU A 42 -4.82 -1.55 2.21
CA LEU A 42 -5.64 -2.49 2.99
C LEU A 42 -5.90 -3.79 2.20
N ARG A 43 -6.30 -3.68 0.93
CA ARG A 43 -6.52 -4.85 0.07
C ARG A 43 -5.28 -5.71 -0.10
N LEU A 44 -4.11 -5.10 -0.31
CA LEU A 44 -2.85 -5.85 -0.40
C LEU A 44 -2.49 -6.54 0.91
N LYS A 45 -2.79 -5.90 2.06
CA LYS A 45 -2.61 -6.52 3.37
C LYS A 45 -3.51 -7.74 3.56
N GLU A 46 -4.76 -7.65 3.12
CA GLU A 46 -5.72 -8.76 3.15
C GLU A 46 -5.29 -9.89 2.20
N GLU A 47 -4.83 -9.57 1.01
CA GLU A 47 -4.31 -10.54 0.04
C GLU A 47 -3.09 -11.28 0.59
N MET A 48 -2.14 -10.58 1.22
CA MET A 48 -1.01 -11.20 1.91
C MET A 48 -1.44 -12.11 3.07
N ALA A 49 -2.48 -11.71 3.81
CA ALA A 49 -3.01 -12.51 4.92
C ALA A 49 -3.79 -13.75 4.45
N ALA A 50 -4.41 -13.68 3.26
CA ALA A 50 -5.16 -14.79 2.67
C ALA A 50 -4.24 -15.81 1.95
N GLN A 51 -3.00 -15.44 1.64
CA GLN A 51 -1.97 -16.31 1.05
C GLN A 51 -1.16 -17.08 2.11
N HIS A 52 -1.59 -17.06 3.36
CA HIS A 52 -0.99 -17.74 4.52
C HIS A 52 -2.02 -18.67 5.17
#